data_AF-A0A7U2I960-F1
#
_entry.id   AF-A0A7U2I960-F1
#
_cell.length_a   1.000
_cell.length_b   1.000
_cell.length_c   1.000
_cell.angle_alpha   90.00
_cell.angle_beta   90.00
_cell.angle_gamma   90.00
#
_symmetry.space_group_name_H-M   'P 1'
#
loop_
_entity.id
_entity.type
_entity.pdbx_description
1 polymer ?
#
loop_
_entity_poly.entity_id
_entity_poly.type
_entity_poly.pdbx_seq_one_letter_code
_entity_poly.pdbx_strand_id
1 'polypeptide(L)' 'MTDQANEHIASKYRYELLFGAWMLVTGATFLKISKQPYSSRLKTEQYESIFKGTSLGAILFGIGMTPTRSGARRFRTN' A
#
# COMPACT_ATOMS: atom_id res chain seq x y z
N MET A 1 -24.92 14.05 -3.61
CA MET A 1 -25.19 12.85 -2.78
C MET A 1 -24.27 11.66 -3.12
N THR A 2 -23.42 11.74 -4.15
CA THR A 2 -22.47 10.67 -4.54
C THR A 2 -21.16 10.71 -3.75
N ASP A 3 -20.70 11.88 -3.31
CA ASP A 3 -19.41 12.02 -2.60
C ASP A 3 -19.37 11.32 -1.25
N GLN A 4 -20.45 11.39 -0.46
CA GLN A 4 -20.53 10.71 0.84
C GLN A 4 -20.49 9.18 0.71
N ALA A 5 -21.01 8.62 -0.39
CA ALA A 5 -20.93 7.18 -0.65
C ALA A 5 -19.52 6.78 -1.06
N ASN A 6 -18.84 7.58 -1.90
CA ASN A 6 -17.45 7.33 -2.31
C ASN A 6 -16.48 7.43 -1.14
N GLU A 7 -16.63 8.40 -0.24
CA GLU A 7 -15.83 8.50 0.99
C GLU A 7 -16.03 7.29 1.90
N HIS A 8 -17.26 6.77 1.98
CA HIS A 8 -17.58 5.60 2.78
C HIS A 8 -17.03 4.30 2.18
N ILE A 9 -16.97 4.20 0.85
CA ILE A 9 -16.37 3.06 0.12
C ILE A 9 -14.85 3.12 0.21
N ALA A 10 -14.25 4.29 -0.01
CA ALA A 10 -12.81 4.49 0.07
C ALA A 10 -12.28 4.23 1.48
N SER A 11 -13.00 4.62 2.53
CA SER A 11 -12.63 4.33 3.91
C SER A 11 -12.80 2.86 4.29
N LYS A 12 -13.87 2.20 3.82
CA LYS A 12 -14.13 0.78 4.07
C LYS A 12 -13.11 -0.14 3.37
N TYR A 13 -12.79 0.16 2.12
CA TYR A 13 -11.90 -0.67 1.30
C TYR A 13 -10.48 -0.09 1.18
N ARG A 14 -10.09 0.86 2.03
CA ARG A 14 -8.78 1.55 1.95
C ARG A 14 -7.59 0.61 1.87
N TYR A 15 -7.60 -0.49 2.64
CA TYR A 15 -6.49 -1.44 2.64
C TYR A 15 -6.54 -2.39 1.43
N GLU A 16 -7.72 -2.67 0.90
CA GLU A 16 -7.88 -3.46 -0.34
C GLU A 16 -7.44 -2.65 -1.56
N LEU A 17 -7.78 -1.36 -1.61
CA LEU A 17 -7.29 -0.42 -2.62
C LEU A 17 -5.77 -0.23 -2.51
N LEU A 18 -5.25 -0.09 -1.30
CA LEU A 18 -3.80 -0.01 -1.06
C LEU A 18 -3.09 -1.29 -1.51
N PHE A 19 -3.65 -2.46 -1.20
CA PHE A 19 -3.14 -3.75 -1.65
C PHE A 19 -3.18 -3.87 -3.18
N GLY A 20 -4.30 -3.49 -3.81
CA GLY A 20 -4.43 -3.49 -5.27
C GLY A 20 -3.43 -2.55 -5.94
N ALA A 21 -3.27 -1.34 -5.43
CA ALA A 21 -2.28 -0.38 -5.92
C ALA A 21 -0.85 -0.91 -5.77
N TRP A 22 -0.52 -1.48 -4.61
CA TRP A 22 0.78 -2.09 -4.37
C TRP A 22 1.05 -3.27 -5.31
N MET A 23 0.07 -4.16 -5.53
CA MET A 23 0.15 -5.28 -6.46
C MET A 23 0.41 -4.80 -7.90
N LEU A 24 -0.33 -3.78 -8.36
CA LEU A 24 -0.18 -3.23 -9.71
C LEU A 24 1.21 -2.61 -9.92
N VAL A 25 1.68 -1.78 -8.97
CA VAL A 25 2.99 -1.12 -9.06
C VAL A 25 4.12 -2.16 -9.05
N THR A 26 4.06 -3.12 -8.13
CA THR A 26 5.09 -4.16 -7.99
C THR A 26 5.10 -5.08 -9.21
N GLY A 27 3.93 -5.54 -9.65
CA GLY A 27 3.79 -6.39 -10.83
C GLY A 27 4.23 -5.72 -12.12
N ALA A 28 3.86 -4.45 -12.35
CA ALA A 28 4.29 -3.69 -13.51
C ALA A 28 5.82 -3.53 -13.55
N THR A 29 6.44 -3.27 -12.39
CA THR A 29 7.89 -3.19 -12.27
C THR A 29 8.56 -4.53 -12.57
N PHE A 30 7.97 -5.63 -12.09
CA PHE A 30 8.50 -6.97 -12.35
C PHE A 30 8.46 -7.35 -13.82
N LEU A 31 7.36 -7.01 -14.52
CA LEU A 31 7.23 -7.18 -15.97
C LEU A 31 8.23 -6.33 -16.75
N LYS A 32 8.61 -5.17 -16.23
CA LYS A 32 9.64 -4.33 -16.85
C LYS A 32 11.01 -4.99 -16.74
N ILE A 33 11.35 -5.57 -15.58
CA ILE A 33 12.64 -6.24 -15.34
C ILE A 33 12.74 -7.56 -16.08
N SER A 34 11.64 -8.30 -16.22
CA SER A 34 11.66 -9.56 -16.95
C SER A 34 12.07 -9.35 -18.41
N LYS A 35 11.62 -8.23 -19.01
CA LYS A 35 11.95 -7.80 -20.38
C LYS A 35 13.37 -7.24 -20.56
N GLN A 36 14.09 -6.93 -19.47
CA GLN A 36 15.46 -6.42 -19.57
C GLN A 36 16.46 -7.56 -19.86
N PRO A 37 17.53 -7.34 -20.66
CA PRO A 37 18.52 -8.35 -21.00
C PRO A 37 19.57 -8.56 -19.88
N TYR A 38 19.12 -8.69 -18.63
CA TYR A 38 19.99 -8.96 -17.50
C TYR A 38 20.09 -10.46 -17.19
N SER A 39 21.21 -10.85 -16.58
CA SER A 39 21.42 -12.19 -16.01
C SER A 39 20.30 -12.52 -15.02
N SER A 40 19.85 -13.78 -15.03
CA SER A 40 18.82 -14.27 -14.11
C SER A 40 19.17 -14.03 -12.64
N ARG A 41 20.45 -14.10 -12.26
CA ARG A 41 20.90 -13.84 -10.89
C ARG A 41 20.67 -12.38 -10.49
N LEU A 42 21.02 -11.44 -11.37
CA LEU A 42 20.83 -10.01 -11.15
C LEU A 42 19.34 -9.65 -11.10
N LYS A 43 18.52 -10.29 -11.95
CA LYS A 43 17.06 -10.11 -11.92
C LYS A 43 16.46 -10.54 -10.58
N THR A 44 16.91 -11.66 -10.01
CA THR A 44 16.44 -12.13 -8.69
C THR A 44 16.78 -11.13 -7.59
N GLU A 45 18.00 -10.60 -7.58
CA GLU A 45 18.43 -9.57 -6.61
C GLU A 45 17.61 -8.28 -6.78
N GLN A 46 17.28 -7.89 -8.02
CA GLN A 46 16.42 -6.74 -8.31
C GLN A 46 14.97 -6.96 -7.85
N TYR A 47 14.40 -8.14 -8.12
CA TYR A 47 13.06 -8.50 -7.66
C TYR A 47 12.96 -8.43 -6.13
N GLU A 48 13.94 -8.96 -5.43
CA GLU A 48 14.00 -8.91 -3.97
C GLU A 48 14.05 -7.48 -3.44
N SER A 49 14.93 -6.64 -4.00
CA SER A 49 15.06 -5.24 -3.60
C SER A 49 13.76 -4.45 -3.82
N ILE A 50 13.14 -4.62 -4.99
CA ILE A 50 11.90 -3.92 -5.35
C ILE A 50 10.73 -4.41 -4.50
N PHE A 51 10.63 -5.72 -4.27
CA PHE A 51 9.61 -6.28 -3.40
C PHE A 51 9.70 -5.70 -1.99
N LYS A 52 10.91 -5.67 -1.41
CA LYS A 52 11.15 -5.10 -0.08
C LYS A 52 10.80 -3.61 -0.03
N GLY A 53 11.28 -2.84 -1.01
CA GLY A 53 11.05 -1.38 -1.05
C GLY A 53 9.57 -1.02 -1.20
N THR A 54 8.87 -1.66 -2.14
CA THR A 54 7.44 -1.43 -2.37
C THR A 54 6.59 -1.87 -1.18
N SER A 55 6.92 -3.02 -0.57
CA SER A 55 6.21 -3.52 0.62
C SER A 55 6.38 -2.58 1.81
N LEU A 56 7.61 -2.09 2.06
CA LEU A 56 7.87 -1.10 3.11
C LEU A 56 7.08 0.19 2.86
N GLY A 57 7.06 0.67 1.61
CA GLY A 57 6.28 1.84 1.22
C GLY A 57 4.79 1.65 1.47
N ALA A 58 4.21 0.50 1.08
CA ALA A 58 2.81 0.18 1.32
C ALA A 58 2.47 0.13 2.81
N ILE A 59 3.35 -0.43 3.65
CA ILE A 59 3.17 -0.44 5.11
C ILE A 59 3.15 0.98 5.66
N LEU A 60 4.10 1.83 5.27
CA LEU A 60 4.16 3.24 5.71
C LEU A 60 2.91 4.03 5.27
N PHE A 61 2.46 3.82 4.03
CA PHE A 61 1.20 4.41 3.55
C PHE A 61 0.00 3.90 4.36
N GLY A 62 -0.06 2.60 4.66
CA GLY A 62 -1.12 2.01 5.48
C GLY A 62 -1.16 2.58 6.90
N ILE A 63 0.00 2.84 7.51
CA ILE A 63 0.11 3.51 8.81
C ILE A 63 -0.42 4.95 8.71
N GLY A 64 0.01 5.72 7.70
CA GLY A 64 -0.47 7.09 7.48
C GLY A 64 -1.98 7.18 7.19
N MET A 65 -2.55 6.16 6.55
CA MET A 65 -3.99 6.03 6.30
C MET A 65 -4.79 5.53 7.51
N THR A 66 -4.11 5.07 8.57
CA THR A 66 -4.79 4.61 9.78
C THR A 66 -5.30 5.83 10.54
N PRO A 67 -6.63 5.97 10.73
CA PRO A 67 -7.18 7.11 11.42
C PRO A 67 -6.69 7.09 12.86
N THR A 68 -5.96 8.13 13.24
CA THR A 68 -5.54 8.36 14.62
C THR A 68 -6.80 8.35 15.48
N ARG A 69 -6.93 7.37 16.38
CA ARG A 69 -8.03 7.30 17.36
C ARG A 69 -7.86 8.38 18.43
N SER A 70 -7.78 9.64 18.04
CA SER A 70 -7.87 10.80 18.93
C SER A 70 -9.35 11.12 19.15
N GLY A 71 -10.03 10.27 19.91
CA GLY A 71 -11.48 10.43 20.12
C GLY A 71 -12.14 9.59 21.20
N ALA A 72 -11.40 8.95 22.11
CA ALA A 72 -12.00 8.15 23.19
C ALA A 72 -11.32 8.35 24.56
N ARG A 73 -10.89 9.57 24.85
CA ARG A 73 -10.40 9.97 26.19
C ARG A 73 -10.99 11.32 26.63
N ARG A 74 -12.25 11.59 26.30
CA ARG A 74 -13.05 12.61 26.98
C ARG A 74 -14.08 11.92 27.87
N PHE A 75 -14.03 12.28 29.15
CA PHE A 75 -14.93 11.94 30.27
C PHE A 75 -14.79 10.57 30.95
N ARG A 76 -14.05 10.56 32.06
CA ARG A 76 -14.63 10.22 33.37
C ARG A 76 -13.86 10.95 34.47
N THR A 77 -14.26 12.20 34.71
CA THR A 77 -14.05 12.89 35.99
C THR A 77 -14.87 12.14 37.04
N ASN A 78 -14.24 11.77 38.14
CA ASN A 78 -14.89 11.45 39.41
C ASN A 78 -14.13 12.21 40.49
#